data_AF-A0A919H631-F1
#
_entry.id   AF-A0A919H631-F1
#
_cell.length_a   1.000
_cell.length_b   1.000
_cell.length_c   1.000
_cell.angle_alpha   90.00
_cell.angle_beta   90.00
_cell.angle_gamma   90.00
#
_symmetry.space_group_name_H-M   'P 1'
#
loop_
_entity.id
_entity.type
_entity.pdbx_description
1 polymer ?
#
loop_
_entity_poly.entity_id
_entity_poly.type
_entity_poly.pdbx_seq_one_letter_code
_entity_poly.pdbx_strand_id
1 'polypeptide(L)'
;MSWDEDGAPHPLARRRTGRSEQEPDRLPEVRELEVLGWEQAPASALWAFLPYVWPPGDRTWVPDRSTHWAVETGLDGHGHVTGVECAPLPEADVDQLDAEADAILADLGLPPRPRGRLWLLRPVGSFLTVDAVLGHVRAVAAARGVEERPGAAFLALTRTELAALAGTRSDSTDRTDSTDSTDSTDSTDSTDSTDSTEGLG
;
A
#
# COMPACT_ATOMS: atom_id res chain seq x y z
N MET A 1 7.98 -10.22 -5.20
CA MET A 1 7.79 -8.76 -5.00
C MET A 1 7.97 -8.10 -6.36
N SER A 2 7.04 -7.23 -6.74
CA SER A 2 6.86 -6.63 -8.07
C SER A 2 6.26 -5.23 -7.88
N TRP A 3 6.31 -4.33 -8.86
CA TRP A 3 5.60 -3.04 -8.82
C TRP A 3 4.11 -3.13 -9.17
N ASP A 4 3.56 -4.34 -9.39
CA ASP A 4 2.18 -4.47 -9.89
C ASP A 4 1.98 -3.62 -11.17
N GLU A 5 2.90 -3.78 -12.12
CA GLU A 5 2.99 -2.96 -13.33
C GLU A 5 1.71 -3.06 -14.16
N ASP A 6 1.12 -4.26 -14.23
CA ASP A 6 -0.16 -4.54 -14.91
C ASP A 6 -1.39 -4.37 -14.00
N GLY A 7 -1.19 -4.08 -12.72
CA GLY A 7 -2.27 -3.90 -11.76
C GLY A 7 -3.04 -2.62 -12.04
N ALA A 8 -4.37 -2.70 -12.01
CA ALA A 8 -5.21 -1.54 -12.26
C ALA A 8 -5.17 -0.56 -11.07
N PRO A 9 -5.33 0.76 -11.29
CA PRO A 9 -5.39 1.73 -10.20
C PRO A 9 -6.56 1.43 -9.28
N HIS A 10 -6.46 1.93 -8.04
CA HIS A 10 -7.52 1.82 -7.06
C HIS A 10 -8.86 2.30 -7.68
N PRO A 11 -9.99 1.58 -7.49
CA PRO A 11 -11.26 1.91 -8.14
C PRO A 11 -11.74 3.35 -7.93
N LEU A 12 -11.43 3.97 -6.78
CA LEU A 12 -11.77 5.38 -6.52
C LEU A 12 -11.12 6.34 -7.52
N ALA A 13 -9.90 6.05 -7.98
CA ALA A 13 -9.21 6.89 -8.95
C ALA A 13 -9.91 6.89 -10.33
N ARG A 14 -10.62 5.81 -10.68
CA ARG A 14 -11.32 5.69 -11.97
C ARG A 14 -12.49 6.66 -12.12
N ARG A 15 -12.95 7.26 -11.01
CA ARG A 15 -14.06 8.23 -11.00
C ARG A 15 -13.62 9.62 -11.45
N ARG A 16 -12.31 9.85 -11.61
CA ARG A 16 -11.73 11.16 -11.89
C ARG A 16 -10.86 11.11 -13.14
N THR A 17 -10.86 12.19 -13.90
CA THR A 17 -10.07 12.33 -15.14
C THR A 17 -9.41 13.71 -15.18
N GLY A 18 -8.37 13.85 -16.01
CA GLY A 18 -7.64 15.11 -16.19
C GLY A 18 -6.70 15.48 -15.04
N ARG A 19 -5.95 16.57 -15.22
CA ARG A 19 -5.03 17.15 -14.22
C ARG A 19 -5.80 17.90 -13.14
N SER A 20 -5.20 18.01 -11.96
CA SER A 20 -5.66 18.79 -10.82
C SER A 20 -4.59 19.80 -10.45
N GLU A 21 -4.97 21.03 -10.15
CA GLU A 21 -4.06 22.06 -9.64
C GLU A 21 -3.60 21.82 -8.19
N GLN A 22 -4.11 20.76 -7.56
CA GLN A 22 -3.82 20.41 -6.18
C GLN A 22 -2.52 19.60 -6.05
N GLU A 23 -1.89 19.73 -4.89
CA GLU A 23 -0.78 18.89 -4.46
C GLU A 23 -1.20 17.41 -4.36
N PRO A 24 -0.26 16.45 -4.51
CA PRO A 24 -0.55 15.02 -4.46
C PRO A 24 -1.37 14.56 -3.24
N ASP A 25 -1.05 15.06 -2.05
CA ASP A 25 -1.72 14.72 -0.78
C ASP A 25 -3.11 15.36 -0.64
N ARG A 26 -3.43 16.34 -1.49
CA ARG A 26 -4.72 17.04 -1.47
C ARG A 26 -5.72 16.49 -2.48
N LEU A 27 -5.29 15.60 -3.38
CA LEU A 27 -6.17 14.99 -4.36
C LEU A 27 -7.38 14.31 -3.68
N PRO A 28 -8.61 14.51 -4.20
CA PRO A 28 -9.81 13.97 -3.56
C PRO A 28 -9.77 12.46 -3.35
N GLU A 29 -9.27 11.71 -4.33
CA GLU A 29 -9.12 10.25 -4.24
C GLU A 29 -8.11 9.81 -3.18
N VAL A 30 -7.06 10.60 -2.92
CA VAL A 30 -6.07 10.33 -1.87
C VAL A 30 -6.72 10.58 -0.51
N ARG A 31 -7.43 11.70 -0.33
CA ARG A 31 -8.18 12.00 0.91
C ARG A 31 -9.27 10.98 1.21
N GLU A 32 -10.00 10.53 0.20
CA GLU A 32 -10.99 9.45 0.37
C GLU A 32 -10.33 8.14 0.81
N LEU A 33 -9.14 7.82 0.28
CA LEU A 33 -8.36 6.66 0.67
C LEU A 33 -7.79 6.78 2.09
N GLU A 34 -7.37 7.98 2.52
CA GLU A 34 -6.95 8.26 3.90
C GLU A 34 -8.03 7.91 4.92
N VAL A 35 -9.29 8.27 4.64
CA VAL A 35 -10.43 7.91 5.48
C VAL A 35 -10.62 6.39 5.57
N LEU A 36 -10.22 5.65 4.54
CA LEU A 36 -10.25 4.18 4.48
C LEU A 36 -9.01 3.52 5.11
N GLY A 37 -8.12 4.30 5.72
CA GLY A 37 -6.92 3.82 6.41
C GLY A 37 -5.74 3.52 5.48
N TRP A 38 -5.71 4.16 4.31
CA TRP A 38 -4.54 4.18 3.44
C TRP A 38 -3.69 5.42 3.73
N GLU A 39 -2.38 5.30 3.74
CA GLU A 39 -1.46 6.43 3.90
C GLU A 39 -0.57 6.53 2.67
N GLN A 40 -0.23 7.75 2.26
CA GLN A 40 0.70 7.94 1.15
C GLN A 40 2.07 7.34 1.51
N ALA A 41 2.67 6.62 0.56
CA ALA A 41 4.02 6.09 0.75
C ALA A 41 4.99 7.27 1.03
N PRO A 42 5.89 7.16 2.02
CA PRO A 42 6.83 8.22 2.32
C PRO A 42 7.64 8.63 1.09
N ALA A 43 7.73 9.93 0.84
CA ALA A 43 8.51 10.48 -0.28
C ALA A 43 10.04 10.44 -0.05
N SER A 44 10.49 10.14 1.16
CA SER A 44 11.91 10.07 1.50
C SER A 44 12.63 9.02 0.65
N ALA A 45 13.80 9.41 0.13
CA ALA A 45 14.69 8.55 -0.65
C ALA A 45 15.08 7.24 0.08
N LEU A 46 15.15 7.27 1.42
CA LEU A 46 15.39 6.09 2.27
C LEU A 46 14.36 4.97 1.99
N TRP A 47 13.13 5.35 1.69
CA TRP A 47 11.97 4.47 1.60
C TRP A 47 11.45 4.30 0.17
N ALA A 48 12.22 4.71 -0.85
CA ALA A 48 11.81 4.63 -2.25
C ALA A 48 11.40 3.21 -2.70
N PHE A 49 11.99 2.17 -2.10
CA PHE A 49 11.70 0.77 -2.38
C PHE A 49 10.44 0.22 -1.70
N LEU A 50 9.79 0.97 -0.80
CA LEU A 50 8.69 0.44 0.01
C LEU A 50 7.55 -0.14 -0.82
N PRO A 51 6.97 0.53 -1.83
CA PRO A 51 5.85 -0.05 -2.56
C PRO A 51 6.22 -1.33 -3.31
N TYR A 52 7.50 -1.56 -3.62
CA TYR A 52 7.97 -2.82 -4.21
C TYR A 52 7.89 -3.97 -3.22
N VAL A 53 8.27 -3.73 -1.95
CA VAL A 53 8.35 -4.75 -0.90
C VAL A 53 7.15 -4.84 0.03
N TRP A 54 6.26 -3.84 0.01
CA TRP A 54 5.06 -3.85 0.81
C TRP A 54 4.13 -5.01 0.40
N PRO A 55 3.42 -5.66 1.34
CA PRO A 55 2.50 -6.74 1.00
C PRO A 55 1.48 -6.31 -0.06
N PRO A 56 1.23 -7.12 -1.11
CA PRO A 56 0.35 -6.73 -2.22
C PRO A 56 -1.08 -6.35 -1.81
N GLY A 57 -1.65 -7.00 -0.80
CA GLY A 57 -2.99 -6.68 -0.29
C GLY A 57 -3.08 -5.41 0.55
N ASP A 58 -1.93 -4.88 0.99
CA ASP A 58 -1.82 -3.69 1.85
C ASP A 58 -1.11 -2.54 1.11
N ARG A 59 -1.03 -2.60 -0.22
CA ARG A 59 -0.56 -1.49 -1.06
C ARG A 59 -1.51 -1.28 -2.22
N THR A 60 -1.61 -0.05 -2.68
CA THR A 60 -2.36 0.31 -3.88
C THR A 60 -1.76 1.57 -4.50
N TRP A 61 -2.29 1.99 -5.64
CA TRP A 61 -1.86 3.21 -6.29
C TRP A 61 -3.03 3.93 -6.95
N VAL A 62 -2.86 5.24 -7.10
CA VAL A 62 -3.72 6.10 -7.93
C VAL A 62 -2.85 6.86 -8.94
N PRO A 63 -3.38 7.25 -10.11
CA PRO A 63 -2.65 8.10 -11.04
C PRO A 63 -2.29 9.43 -10.37
N ASP A 64 -1.04 9.87 -10.53
CA ASP A 64 -0.63 11.21 -10.12
C ASP A 64 -1.22 12.23 -11.11
N ARG A 65 -2.29 12.88 -10.67
CA ARG A 65 -2.97 13.93 -11.42
C ARG A 65 -2.57 15.32 -10.95
N SER A 66 -1.69 15.43 -9.95
CA SER A 66 -1.27 16.71 -9.41
C SER A 66 -0.51 17.54 -10.45
N THR A 67 -0.51 18.85 -10.23
CA THR A 67 0.39 19.79 -10.88
C THR A 67 1.56 20.05 -9.94
N HIS A 68 2.76 19.71 -10.38
CA HIS A 68 3.98 20.10 -9.69
C HIS A 68 4.28 21.55 -10.04
N TRP A 69 4.69 22.35 -9.06
CA TRP A 69 4.93 23.78 -9.24
C TRP A 69 6.42 24.09 -9.00
N ALA A 70 7.03 24.83 -9.93
CA ALA A 70 8.28 25.53 -9.67
C ALA A 70 7.97 26.85 -8.97
N VAL A 71 8.69 27.11 -7.88
CA VAL A 71 8.65 28.39 -7.17
C VAL A 71 10.02 29.04 -7.30
N GLU A 72 10.09 30.09 -8.11
CA GLU A 72 11.30 30.89 -8.27
C GLU A 72 11.23 32.09 -7.34
N THR A 73 12.21 32.22 -6.45
CA THR A 73 12.31 33.34 -5.51
C THR A 73 13.41 34.28 -5.96
N GLY A 74 13.04 35.49 -6.37
CA GLY A 74 14.00 36.55 -6.64
C GLY A 74 14.54 37.11 -5.32
N LEU A 75 15.86 37.25 -5.21
CA LEU A 75 16.53 37.86 -4.06
C LEU A 75 17.22 39.16 -4.48
N ASP A 76 17.27 40.16 -3.59
CA ASP A 76 18.16 41.31 -3.76
C ASP A 76 19.62 40.93 -3.44
N GLY A 77 20.56 41.87 -3.67
CA GLY A 77 21.97 41.70 -3.32
C GLY A 77 22.26 41.55 -1.82
N HIS A 78 21.23 41.63 -0.96
CA HIS A 78 21.29 41.45 0.49
C HIS A 78 20.58 40.16 0.95
N GLY A 79 20.01 39.37 0.03
CA GLY A 79 19.29 38.14 0.33
C GLY A 79 17.84 38.33 0.75
N HIS A 80 17.25 39.52 0.59
CA HIS A 80 15.82 39.73 0.79
C HIS A 80 15.01 39.29 -0.43
N VAL A 81 13.85 38.70 -0.19
CA VAL A 81 12.91 38.30 -1.24
C VAL A 81 12.34 39.54 -1.93
N THR A 82 12.56 39.66 -3.24
CA THR A 82 12.07 40.77 -4.09
C THR A 82 10.91 40.36 -4.99
N GLY A 83 10.72 39.06 -5.19
CA GLY A 83 9.62 38.51 -5.99
C GLY A 83 9.49 37.01 -5.81
N VAL A 84 8.29 36.50 -6.05
CA VAL A 84 8.00 35.06 -6.09
C VAL A 84 7.20 34.82 -7.36
N GLU A 85 7.73 33.99 -8.24
CA GLU A 85 7.04 33.53 -9.45
C GLU A 85 6.74 32.03 -9.30
N CYS A 86 5.49 31.66 -9.59
CA CYS A 86 5.04 30.27 -9.53
C CYS A 86 4.57 29.84 -10.92
N ALA A 87 5.19 28.80 -11.47
CA ALA A 87 4.82 28.22 -12.75
C ALA A 87 4.69 26.70 -12.65
N PRO A 88 3.80 26.05 -13.42
CA PRO A 88 3.77 24.59 -13.50
C PRO A 88 5.13 24.07 -13.96
N LEU A 89 5.61 23.03 -13.28
CA LEU A 89 6.86 22.39 -13.61
C LEU A 89 6.74 21.67 -14.97
N PRO A 90 7.66 21.88 -15.92
CA PRO A 90 7.70 21.12 -17.17
C PRO A 90 7.80 19.61 -16.92
N GLU A 91 7.23 18.79 -17.81
CA GLU A 91 7.22 17.33 -17.65
C GLU A 91 8.63 16.73 -17.50
N ALA A 92 9.61 17.26 -18.24
CA ALA A 92 11.01 16.84 -18.13
C ALA A 92 11.63 17.11 -16.74
N ASP A 93 11.20 18.18 -16.08
CA ASP A 93 11.68 18.56 -14.75
C ASP A 93 10.95 17.76 -13.66
N VAL A 94 9.69 17.40 -13.89
CA VAL A 94 8.98 16.43 -13.04
C VAL A 94 9.71 15.08 -13.05
N ASP A 95 10.18 14.64 -14.22
CA ASP A 95 10.93 13.40 -14.30
C ASP A 95 12.23 13.40 -13.51
N GLN A 96 12.84 14.58 -13.32
CA GLN A 96 14.04 14.77 -12.52
C GLN A 96 13.76 14.63 -11.01
N LEU A 97 12.54 14.91 -10.54
CA LEU A 97 12.18 14.73 -9.13
C LEU A 97 12.33 13.27 -8.67
N ASP A 98 12.16 12.31 -9.58
CA ASP A 98 12.32 10.89 -9.31
C ASP A 98 13.75 10.37 -9.51
N ALA A 99 14.68 11.18 -10.03
CA ALA A 99 16.02 10.71 -10.42
C ALA A 99 16.84 10.16 -9.23
N GLU A 100 16.74 10.78 -8.05
CA GLU A 100 17.42 10.29 -6.85
C GLU A 100 16.86 8.94 -6.39
N ALA A 101 15.53 8.81 -6.38
CA ALA A 101 14.86 7.57 -6.02
C ALA A 101 15.21 6.44 -7.00
N ASP A 102 15.24 6.73 -8.30
CA ASP A 102 15.59 5.75 -9.33
C ASP A 102 17.06 5.31 -9.24
N ALA A 103 17.99 6.23 -8.95
CA ALA A 103 19.38 5.88 -8.71
C ALA A 103 19.52 4.91 -7.52
N ILE A 104 18.83 5.19 -6.42
CA ILE A 104 18.80 4.32 -5.25
C ILE A 104 18.22 2.93 -5.59
N LEU A 105 17.13 2.88 -6.36
CA LEU A 105 16.52 1.62 -6.76
C LEU A 105 17.45 0.81 -7.67
N ALA A 106 18.13 1.47 -8.60
CA ALA A 106 19.12 0.85 -9.46
C ALA A 106 20.29 0.25 -8.65
N ASP A 107 20.82 0.97 -7.65
CA ASP A 107 21.86 0.49 -6.73
C ASP A 107 21.40 -0.73 -5.90
N LEU A 108 20.10 -0.83 -5.63
CA LEU A 108 19.48 -1.98 -4.97
C LEU A 108 19.17 -3.15 -5.93
N GLY A 109 19.43 -3.00 -7.22
CA GLY A 109 19.07 -3.98 -8.26
C GLY A 109 17.56 -4.12 -8.48
N LEU A 110 16.79 -3.07 -8.18
CA LEU A 110 15.35 -3.00 -8.37
C LEU A 110 15.01 -2.24 -9.66
N PRO A 111 13.90 -2.59 -10.34
CA PRO A 111 13.40 -1.78 -11.45
C PRO A 111 12.95 -0.39 -10.95
N PRO A 112 12.99 0.64 -11.82
CA PRO A 112 12.52 1.99 -11.47
C PRO A 112 11.04 1.99 -11.09
N ARG A 113 10.60 3.02 -10.35
CA ARG A 113 9.17 3.14 -10.03
C ARG A 113 8.36 3.43 -11.30
N PRO A 114 7.18 2.81 -11.46
CA PRO A 114 6.29 3.22 -12.54
C PRO A 114 5.90 4.69 -12.38
N ARG A 115 6.17 5.49 -13.41
CA ARG A 115 5.93 6.94 -13.42
C ARG A 115 4.43 7.27 -13.33
N GLY A 116 4.13 8.45 -12.79
CA GLY A 116 2.75 8.95 -12.69
C GLY A 116 1.86 8.14 -11.75
N ARG A 117 2.44 7.45 -10.75
CA ARG A 117 1.68 6.71 -9.73
C ARG A 117 1.97 7.30 -8.35
N LEU A 118 0.91 7.64 -7.62
CA LEU A 118 0.97 7.89 -6.19
C LEU A 118 0.70 6.56 -5.48
N TRP A 119 1.70 6.07 -4.76
CA TRP A 119 1.61 4.84 -3.99
C TRP A 119 0.99 5.12 -2.62
N LEU A 120 0.05 4.27 -2.23
CA LEU A 120 -0.55 4.28 -0.90
C LEU A 120 -0.38 2.92 -0.24
N LEU A 121 -0.17 2.93 1.06
CA LEU A 121 0.14 1.78 1.89
C LEU A 121 -0.86 1.71 3.05
N ARG A 122 -1.27 0.51 3.44
CA ARG A 122 -1.94 0.27 4.71
C ARG A 122 -0.94 -0.23 5.74
N PRO A 123 -1.13 0.10 7.02
CA PRO A 123 -0.36 -0.51 8.11
C PRO A 123 -0.54 -2.03 8.10
N VAL A 124 0.56 -2.75 8.32
CA VAL A 124 0.61 -4.21 8.38
C VAL A 124 0.78 -4.69 9.82
N GLY A 125 0.33 -5.90 10.13
CA GLY A 125 0.35 -6.42 11.50
C GLY A 125 -0.60 -5.67 12.43
N SER A 126 -0.17 -5.44 13.67
CA SER A 126 -0.93 -4.76 14.73
C SER A 126 -0.71 -3.24 14.79
N PHE A 127 0.06 -2.69 13.85
CA PHE A 127 0.34 -1.25 13.82
C PHE A 127 -0.86 -0.46 13.28
N LEU A 128 -1.05 0.74 13.82
CA LEU A 128 -2.14 1.63 13.44
C LEU A 128 -1.78 2.59 12.30
N THR A 129 -0.48 2.83 12.08
CA THR A 129 -0.01 3.75 11.04
C THR A 129 1.18 3.16 10.27
N VAL A 130 1.41 3.63 9.05
CA VAL A 130 2.60 3.27 8.26
C VAL A 130 3.85 3.73 8.99
N ASP A 131 3.86 4.93 9.57
CA ASP A 131 5.01 5.42 10.34
C ASP A 131 5.35 4.51 11.53
N ALA A 132 4.35 3.93 12.22
CA ALA A 132 4.59 2.98 13.30
C ALA A 132 5.23 1.68 12.80
N VAL A 133 4.84 1.19 11.61
CA VAL A 133 5.51 0.05 10.95
C VAL A 133 6.97 0.41 10.64
N LEU A 134 7.24 1.60 10.10
CA LEU A 134 8.60 2.03 9.76
C LEU A 134 9.46 2.25 11.01
N GLY A 135 8.89 2.80 12.08
CA GLY A 135 9.51 2.89 13.40
C GLY A 135 9.91 1.53 13.93
N HIS A 136 9.05 0.51 13.77
CA HIS A 136 9.38 -0.86 14.12
C HIS A 136 10.54 -1.42 13.27
N VAL A 137 10.50 -1.26 11.95
CA VAL A 137 11.59 -1.70 11.05
C VAL A 137 12.93 -1.07 11.43
N ARG A 138 12.95 0.23 11.73
CA ARG A 138 14.14 0.95 12.22
C ARG A 138 14.65 0.37 13.54
N ALA A 139 13.76 0.12 14.50
CA ALA A 139 14.12 -0.46 15.78
C ALA A 139 14.73 -1.86 15.61
N VAL A 140 14.17 -2.70 14.73
CA VAL A 140 14.73 -4.02 14.40
C VAL A 140 16.09 -3.91 13.70
N ALA A 141 16.24 -2.96 12.76
CA ALA A 141 17.51 -2.71 12.10
C ALA A 141 18.61 -2.31 13.10
N ALA A 142 18.31 -1.36 13.99
CA ALA A 142 19.22 -0.95 15.05
C ALA A 142 19.62 -2.12 15.97
N ALA A 143 18.63 -2.94 16.40
CA ALA A 143 18.89 -4.11 17.25
C ALA A 143 19.76 -5.17 16.57
N ARG A 144 19.72 -5.26 15.22
CA ARG A 144 20.51 -6.20 14.41
C ARG A 144 21.82 -5.59 13.88
N GLY A 145 22.13 -4.33 14.22
CA GLY A 145 23.31 -3.63 13.72
C GLY A 145 23.26 -3.38 12.20
N VAL A 146 22.07 -3.30 11.61
CA VAL A 146 21.87 -2.94 10.20
C VAL A 146 21.70 -1.43 10.11
N GLU A 147 22.53 -0.80 9.28
CA GLU A 147 22.52 0.64 9.07
C GLU A 147 21.22 1.12 8.40
N GLU A 148 20.65 2.23 8.90
CA GLU A 148 19.45 2.87 8.35
C GLU A 148 19.81 3.72 7.11
N ARG A 149 20.16 3.04 6.02
CA ARG A 149 20.35 3.65 4.71
C ARG A 149 19.90 2.72 3.61
N PRO A 150 19.61 3.24 2.39
CA PRO A 150 19.35 2.39 1.25
C PRO A 150 20.53 1.45 1.00
N GLY A 151 20.29 0.15 1.11
CA GLY A 151 21.28 -0.89 0.86
C GLY A 151 20.65 -2.27 0.91
N ALA A 152 21.31 -3.25 0.29
CA ALA A 152 20.80 -4.62 0.19
C ALA A 152 20.44 -5.25 1.55
N ALA A 153 21.24 -4.97 2.60
CA ALA A 153 20.99 -5.47 3.95
C ALA A 153 19.69 -4.89 4.56
N PHE A 154 19.50 -3.57 4.45
CA PHE A 154 18.32 -2.89 4.97
C PHE A 154 17.05 -3.26 4.18
N LEU A 155 17.16 -3.40 2.85
CA LEU A 155 16.10 -3.90 1.98
C LEU A 155 15.68 -5.33 2.37
N ALA A 156 16.66 -6.24 2.54
CA ALA A 156 16.39 -7.62 2.93
C ALA A 156 15.72 -7.70 4.30
N LEU A 157 16.21 -6.94 5.28
CA LEU A 157 15.60 -6.83 6.60
C LEU A 157 14.15 -6.34 6.50
N THR A 158 13.93 -5.22 5.81
CA THR A 158 12.59 -4.63 5.66
C THR A 158 11.62 -5.63 5.02
N ARG A 159 12.05 -6.33 3.97
CA ARG A 159 11.28 -7.38 3.31
C ARG A 159 10.89 -8.50 4.27
N THR A 160 11.84 -9.01 5.06
CA THR A 160 11.62 -10.09 6.01
C THR A 160 10.64 -9.66 7.11
N GLU A 161 10.82 -8.47 7.68
CA GLU A 161 9.94 -7.97 8.75
C GLU A 161 8.51 -7.72 8.25
N LEU A 162 8.33 -7.09 7.08
CA LEU A 162 7.00 -6.87 6.52
C LEU A 162 6.27 -8.19 6.22
N ALA A 163 6.98 -9.21 5.75
CA ALA A 163 6.40 -10.52 5.52
C ALA A 163 5.97 -11.20 6.84
N ALA A 164 6.78 -11.09 7.90
CA ALA A 164 6.44 -11.62 9.22
C ALA A 164 5.20 -10.93 9.79
N LEU A 165 5.13 -9.59 9.71
CA LEU A 165 3.98 -8.81 10.17
C LEU A 165 2.70 -9.14 9.39
N ALA A 166 2.78 -9.33 8.07
CA ALA A 166 1.64 -9.72 7.26
C ALA A 166 1.09 -11.11 7.65
N GLY A 167 1.97 -12.06 7.98
CA GLY A 167 1.58 -13.41 8.42
C GLY A 167 0.79 -13.43 9.72
N THR A 168 1.08 -12.52 10.66
CA THR A 168 0.35 -12.45 11.95
C THR A 168 -1.11 -12.04 11.83
N ARG A 169 -1.52 -11.37 10.75
CA ARG A 169 -2.92 -10.94 10.55
C ARG A 169 -3.84 -12.12 10.18
N SER A 170 -3.32 -13.10 9.45
CA SER A 170 -4.14 -14.23 8.95
C SER A 170 -4.44 -15.29 10.02
N ASP A 171 -3.62 -15.40 11.07
CA ASP A 171 -3.76 -16.45 12.10
C ASP A 171 -4.86 -16.16 13.15
N SER A 172 -5.48 -14.98 13.09
CA SER A 172 -6.53 -14.57 14.04
C SER A 172 -7.95 -14.97 13.64
N THR A 173 -8.17 -15.53 12.43
CA THR A 173 -9.53 -15.78 11.90
C THR A 173 -9.95 -17.24 11.83
N ASP A 174 -9.10 -18.18 12.24
CA ASP A 174 -9.36 -19.62 12.11
C ASP A 174 -9.37 -20.36 13.45
N ARG A 175 -10.08 -19.79 14.44
CA ARG A 175 -10.44 -20.49 15.68
C ARG A 175 -11.89 -20.20 16.04
N THR A 176 -12.81 -20.61 15.18
CA THR A 176 -14.08 -21.12 15.68
C THR A 176 -13.89 -22.60 15.93
N ASP A 177 -13.50 -22.92 17.16
CA ASP A 177 -13.85 -24.16 17.84
C ASP A 177 -15.36 -24.39 17.64
N SER A 178 -15.72 -25.19 16.66
CA SER A 178 -16.96 -25.94 16.72
C SER A 178 -16.62 -27.24 17.42
N THR A 179 -16.78 -27.18 18.73
CA THR A 179 -16.71 -28.28 19.68
C THR A 179 -17.45 -29.51 19.17
N ASP A 180 -16.72 -30.62 19.25
CA ASP A 180 -17.19 -31.97 19.50
C ASP A 180 -18.65 -32.05 20.02
N SER A 181 -19.48 -32.78 19.28
CA SER A 181 -20.78 -33.26 19.76
C SER A 181 -20.96 -34.68 19.22
N THR A 182 -20.37 -35.62 19.96
CA THR A 182 -20.92 -36.92 20.36
C THR A 182 -21.55 -37.80 19.27
N ASP A 183 -20.78 -38.83 18.95
CA ASP A 183 -21.13 -40.25 18.80
C ASP A 183 -22.57 -40.71 19.17
N SER A 184 -23.01 -41.75 18.47
CA SER A 184 -24.08 -42.72 18.78
C SER A 184 -25.54 -42.27 18.50
N THR A 185 -26.41 -43.00 17.80
CA THR A 185 -26.58 -44.46 17.60
C THR A 185 -27.29 -44.80 16.28
N ASP A 186 -26.88 -45.92 15.70
CA ASP A 186 -27.62 -46.78 14.76
C ASP A 186 -28.97 -47.25 15.36
N SER A 187 -30.06 -47.24 14.59
CA SER A 187 -31.34 -47.90 14.93
C SER A 187 -32.24 -48.01 13.68
N THR A 188 -32.10 -49.16 13.01
CA THR A 188 -33.13 -50.06 12.45
C THR A 188 -34.50 -49.53 12.00
N ASP A 189 -34.75 -49.76 10.71
CA ASP A 189 -35.90 -50.45 10.11
C ASP A 189 -37.24 -50.48 10.88
N SER A 190 -38.29 -49.95 10.26
CA SER A 190 -39.68 -50.27 10.61
C SER A 190 -40.54 -50.23 9.35
N THR A 191 -41.08 -51.41 9.09
CA THR A 191 -41.97 -51.85 8.02
C THR A 191 -43.35 -51.21 8.05
N ASP A 192 -43.94 -51.18 6.85
CA ASP A 192 -45.33 -51.54 6.52
C ASP A 192 -46.49 -50.75 7.15
N SER A 193 -47.30 -50.14 6.28
CA SER A 193 -48.75 -50.12 6.42
C SER A 193 -49.39 -49.85 5.06
N THR A 194 -50.14 -50.86 4.62
CA THR A 194 -51.18 -50.85 3.58
C THR A 194 -52.27 -49.81 3.83
N ASP A 195 -53.00 -49.42 2.77
CA ASP A 195 -54.44 -49.71 2.60
C ASP A 195 -55.20 -48.64 1.78
N SER A 196 -55.94 -49.11 0.75
CA SER A 196 -57.23 -48.63 0.18
C SER A 196 -57.37 -47.16 -0.32
N THR A 197 -58.19 -46.78 -1.32
CA THR A 197 -59.42 -47.33 -1.91
C THR A 197 -59.77 -46.53 -3.20
N GLU A 198 -60.40 -47.23 -4.15
CA GLU A 198 -61.53 -46.82 -5.03
C GLU A 198 -61.70 -45.38 -5.59
N GLY A 199 -62.04 -45.31 -6.88
CA GLY A 199 -62.68 -44.13 -7.48
C GLY A 199 -62.96 -44.27 -8.98
N LEU A 200 -64.08 -44.90 -9.32
CA LEU A 200 -64.66 -44.92 -10.68
C LEU A 200 -65.09 -43.51 -11.11
N GLY A 201 -64.85 -43.17 -12.37
CA GLY A 201 -65.37 -41.98 -13.05
C GLY A 201 -64.92 -41.92 -14.50
#